data_AF-A0A3F2UGM6-F1
#
_entry.id   AF-A0A3F2UGM6-F1
#
_cell.length_a   1.000
_cell.length_b   1.000
_cell.length_c   1.000
_cell.angle_alpha   90.00
_cell.angle_beta   90.00
_cell.angle_gamma   90.00
#
_symmetry.space_group_name_H-M   'P 1'
#
loop_
_entity.id
_entity.type
_entity.pdbx_description
1 polymer ?
#
loop_
_entity_poly.entity_id
_entity_poly.type
_entity_poly.pdbx_seq_one_letter_code
_entity_poly.pdbx_strand_id
1 'polypeptide(L)'
;MSADPVLLVAWHTGALMEGDLASALMCDANDIRVLLDVLDGEAGRGASPLPFSLPPRARVGAAISYALHDRAGLSLASAADVVAKSMKICDSILATLDFFPSAKRLFTERAGKRDWRDERDPLVLFAPHASEELPVPAIDEYIDVIDGRRIVWRKPRRDAYELACELHRLSDATMRQNTPELQQELLAILGRLREPADHTAEWIGIVDDRGFRPRPDRFADFTPFLRRGVELSGDASRFTEACRTRISVNVSLAARSMKRRLLGLPVNDPLELSAPRQRSEEPMPCT
;
A
#
# COMPACT_ATOMS: atom_id res chain seq x y z
N MET A 1 -4.61 15.52 15.64
CA MET A 1 -3.28 16.02 15.21
C MET A 1 -3.37 16.26 13.71
N SER A 2 -3.01 17.47 13.25
CA SER A 2 -2.94 17.78 11.81
C SER A 2 -1.54 17.44 11.30
N ALA A 3 -1.42 16.96 10.06
CA ALA A 3 -0.13 16.82 9.40
C ALA A 3 0.53 18.21 9.23
N ASP A 4 1.86 18.25 9.26
CA ASP A 4 2.62 19.45 8.94
C ASP A 4 2.43 19.81 7.45
N PRO A 5 1.94 21.03 7.12
CA PRO A 5 1.77 21.47 5.74
C PRO A 5 3.03 21.33 4.87
N VAL A 6 4.22 21.46 5.45
CA VAL A 6 5.49 21.31 4.72
C VAL A 6 5.69 19.86 4.31
N LEU A 7 5.44 18.91 5.22
CA LEU A 7 5.56 17.48 4.94
C LEU A 7 4.50 17.02 3.93
N LEU A 8 3.31 17.60 3.98
CA LEU A 8 2.26 17.35 3.00
C LEU A 8 2.68 17.79 1.59
N VAL A 9 3.25 19.00 1.47
CA VAL A 9 3.79 19.49 0.19
C VAL A 9 4.95 18.60 -0.29
N ALA A 10 5.86 18.21 0.60
CA ALA A 10 6.98 17.31 0.27
C ALA A 10 6.49 15.96 -0.25
N TRP A 11 5.48 15.35 0.39
CA TRP A 11 4.82 14.15 -0.10
C TRP A 11 4.28 14.35 -1.52
N HIS A 12 3.41 15.34 -1.75
CA HIS A 12 2.76 15.50 -3.04
C HIS A 12 3.72 15.86 -4.17
N THR A 13 4.69 16.74 -3.91
CA THR A 13 5.72 17.13 -4.88
C THR A 13 6.79 16.05 -5.09
N GLY A 14 6.85 15.06 -4.19
CA GLY A 14 7.86 14.02 -4.17
C GLY A 14 9.24 14.52 -3.76
N ALA A 15 9.37 15.77 -3.30
CA ALA A 15 10.63 16.36 -2.83
C ALA A 15 11.03 15.75 -1.48
N LEU A 16 11.70 14.60 -1.53
CA LEU A 16 12.06 13.78 -0.38
C LEU A 16 13.58 13.58 -0.31
N MET A 17 14.10 13.34 0.90
CA MET A 17 15.46 12.89 1.12
C MET A 17 15.52 11.37 1.33
N GLU A 18 16.70 10.76 1.12
CA GLU A 18 16.90 9.31 1.38
C GLU A 18 16.57 8.98 2.84
N GLY A 19 16.96 9.86 3.76
CA GLY A 19 16.68 9.71 5.19
C GLY A 19 15.20 9.75 5.55
N ASP A 20 14.40 10.55 4.83
CA ASP A 20 12.96 10.63 5.05
C ASP A 20 12.30 9.29 4.68
N LEU A 21 12.68 8.73 3.52
CA LEU A 21 12.19 7.42 3.09
C LEU A 21 12.67 6.29 4.01
N ALA A 22 13.95 6.29 4.40
CA ALA A 22 14.50 5.29 5.32
C ALA A 22 13.76 5.28 6.66
N SER A 23 13.54 6.48 7.23
CA SER A 23 12.77 6.66 8.46
C SER A 23 11.31 6.16 8.31
N ALA A 24 10.65 6.51 7.21
CA ALA A 24 9.26 6.12 6.98
C ALA A 24 9.05 4.63 6.69
N LEU A 25 10.01 4.01 5.99
CA LEU A 25 10.03 2.56 5.76
C LEU A 25 10.57 1.79 6.97
N MET A 26 11.19 2.49 7.92
CA MET A 26 11.90 1.90 9.07
C MET A 26 13.00 0.93 8.62
N CYS A 27 13.77 1.35 7.62
CA CYS A 27 14.86 0.58 7.03
C CYS A 27 16.17 1.38 7.05
N ASP A 28 17.26 0.74 6.65
CA ASP A 28 18.53 1.44 6.49
C ASP A 28 18.60 2.20 5.15
N ALA A 29 19.58 3.09 5.04
CA ALA A 29 19.78 3.90 3.83
C ALA A 29 20.28 3.07 2.63
N ASN A 30 20.88 1.90 2.86
CA ASN A 30 21.34 1.03 1.78
C ASN A 30 20.15 0.36 1.08
N ASP A 31 19.15 -0.07 1.85
CA ASP A 31 17.89 -0.59 1.31
C ASP A 31 17.19 0.43 0.41
N ILE A 32 17.16 1.70 0.82
CA ILE A 32 16.59 2.78 0.00
C ILE A 32 17.31 2.88 -1.35
N ARG A 33 18.63 2.79 -1.38
CA ARG A 33 19.38 2.87 -2.65
C ARG A 33 19.04 1.72 -3.58
N VAL A 34 18.97 0.49 -3.06
CA VAL A 34 18.55 -0.68 -3.84
C VAL A 34 17.15 -0.50 -4.42
N LEU A 35 16.21 0.04 -3.62
CA LEU A 35 14.85 0.33 -4.09
C LEU A 35 14.84 1.39 -5.20
N LEU A 36 15.56 2.49 -5.00
CA LEU A 36 15.58 3.60 -5.95
C LEU A 36 16.27 3.23 -7.27
N ASP A 37 17.35 2.46 -7.23
CA ASP A 37 18.06 1.98 -8.43
C ASP A 37 17.11 1.19 -9.36
N VAL A 38 16.17 0.43 -8.79
CA VAL A 38 15.21 -0.38 -9.56
C VAL A 38 13.95 0.41 -9.94
N LEU A 39 13.42 1.25 -9.04
CA LEU A 39 12.13 1.92 -9.23
C LEU A 39 12.21 3.23 -10.02
N ASP A 40 13.33 3.96 -9.91
CA ASP A 40 13.56 5.23 -10.62
C ASP A 40 14.35 5.01 -11.92
N GLY A 41 15.05 3.88 -12.06
CA GLY A 41 15.87 3.55 -13.24
C GLY A 41 17.14 4.40 -13.38
N GLU A 42 17.35 5.38 -12.52
CA GLU A 42 18.55 6.18 -12.38
C GLU A 42 19.60 5.39 -11.56
N ALA A 43 20.20 4.39 -12.19
CA ALA A 43 21.26 3.60 -11.59
C ALA A 43 22.43 4.52 -11.17
N GLY A 44 22.77 4.52 -9.88
CA GLY A 44 24.01 5.15 -9.40
C GLY A 44 23.86 6.54 -8.80
N ARG A 45 22.73 6.84 -8.14
CA ARG A 45 22.74 7.93 -7.14
C ARG A 45 23.70 7.53 -6.01
N GLY A 46 24.94 8.00 -6.08
CA GLY A 46 25.80 8.06 -4.90
C GLY A 46 25.07 8.83 -3.80
N ALA A 47 25.34 8.51 -2.52
CA ALA A 47 24.67 9.12 -1.37
C ALA A 47 24.65 10.66 -1.51
N SER A 48 23.53 11.19 -2.00
CA SER A 48 23.39 12.60 -2.29
C SER A 48 22.57 13.22 -1.17
N PRO A 49 23.09 14.23 -0.47
CA PRO A 49 22.33 14.95 0.54
C PRO A 49 21.26 15.85 -0.07
N LEU A 50 21.15 15.91 -1.40
CA LEU A 50 20.18 16.75 -2.09
C LEU A 50 18.82 16.05 -2.17
N PRO A 51 17.72 16.79 -2.01
CA PRO A 51 16.38 16.26 -2.23
C PRO A 51 16.25 15.77 -3.67
N PHE A 52 15.62 14.61 -3.84
CA PHE A 52 15.20 14.11 -5.14
C PHE A 52 13.69 14.20 -5.27
N SER A 53 13.20 14.16 -6.51
CA SER A 53 11.77 14.08 -6.78
C SER A 53 11.40 12.64 -7.09
N LEU A 54 10.70 11.98 -6.17
CA LEU A 54 10.21 10.62 -6.38
C LEU A 54 8.77 10.66 -6.93
N PRO A 55 8.50 10.10 -8.13
CA PRO A 55 7.14 10.11 -8.68
C PRO A 55 6.17 9.33 -7.78
N PRO A 56 4.86 9.67 -7.78
CA PRO A 56 3.87 9.03 -6.90
C PRO A 56 3.92 7.50 -6.91
N ARG A 57 4.07 6.90 -8.09
CA ARG A 57 4.13 5.44 -8.24
C ARG A 57 5.36 4.82 -7.60
N ALA A 58 6.50 5.50 -7.65
CA ALA A 58 7.74 5.01 -7.05
C ALA A 58 7.69 5.13 -5.51
N ARG A 59 7.00 6.16 -4.96
CA ARG A 59 6.73 6.25 -3.51
C ARG A 59 5.93 5.05 -3.02
N VAL A 60 4.79 4.76 -3.65
CA VAL A 60 3.99 3.56 -3.31
C VAL A 60 4.79 2.29 -3.59
N GLY A 61 5.54 2.27 -4.69
CA GLY A 61 6.36 1.12 -5.05
C GLY A 61 7.43 0.78 -4.02
N ALA A 62 8.06 1.78 -3.40
CA ALA A 62 9.03 1.57 -2.32
C ALA A 62 8.37 0.91 -1.10
N ALA A 63 7.18 1.37 -0.71
CA ALA A 63 6.39 0.78 0.38
C ALA A 63 6.06 -0.70 0.12
N ILE A 64 5.58 -1.02 -1.08
CA ILE A 64 5.25 -2.40 -1.47
C ILE A 64 6.50 -3.28 -1.48
N SER A 65 7.57 -2.80 -2.10
CA SER A 65 8.81 -3.55 -2.28
C SER A 65 9.42 -3.90 -0.92
N TYR A 66 9.50 -2.92 -0.02
CA TYR A 66 10.01 -3.14 1.32
C TYR A 66 9.11 -4.09 2.13
N ALA A 67 7.78 -3.94 2.06
CA ALA A 67 6.87 -4.85 2.76
C ALA A 67 6.96 -6.30 2.26
N LEU A 68 7.20 -6.51 0.95
CA LEU A 68 7.43 -7.84 0.38
C LEU A 68 8.78 -8.43 0.83
N HIS A 69 9.80 -7.59 0.95
CA HIS A 69 11.10 -7.98 1.47
C HIS A 69 10.99 -8.41 2.94
N ASP A 70 10.49 -7.51 3.79
CA ASP A 70 10.36 -7.69 5.23
C ASP A 70 9.43 -8.84 5.61
N ARG A 71 8.22 -8.90 5.02
CA ARG A 71 7.17 -9.83 5.46
C ARG A 71 7.12 -11.14 4.68
N ALA A 72 7.55 -11.15 3.43
CA ALA A 72 7.49 -12.35 2.58
C ALA A 72 8.87 -12.93 2.25
N GLY A 73 9.95 -12.33 2.75
CA GLY A 73 11.31 -12.85 2.62
C GLY A 73 11.86 -12.82 1.18
N LEU A 74 11.26 -12.02 0.30
CA LEU A 74 11.84 -11.79 -1.02
C LEU A 74 13.14 -10.98 -0.88
N SER A 75 14.10 -11.19 -1.77
CA SER A 75 15.23 -10.25 -1.85
C SER A 75 14.70 -8.87 -2.22
N LEU A 76 15.29 -7.80 -1.66
CA LEU A 76 14.82 -6.44 -1.89
C LEU A 76 14.82 -6.06 -3.38
N ALA A 77 15.85 -6.48 -4.11
CA ALA A 77 15.93 -6.30 -5.56
C ALA A 77 14.80 -7.04 -6.31
N SER A 78 14.50 -8.29 -5.92
CA SER A 78 13.38 -9.04 -6.53
C SER A 78 12.02 -8.40 -6.21
N ALA A 79 11.84 -7.92 -4.98
CA ALA A 79 10.61 -7.24 -4.57
C ALA A 79 10.41 -5.93 -5.35
N ALA A 80 11.48 -5.15 -5.52
CA ALA A 80 11.46 -3.95 -6.35
C ALA A 80 11.16 -4.26 -7.82
N ASP A 81 11.73 -5.33 -8.36
CA ASP A 81 11.50 -5.75 -9.74
C ASP A 81 10.05 -6.22 -9.98
N VAL A 82 9.42 -6.90 -9.00
CA VAL A 82 7.99 -7.24 -9.02
C VAL A 82 7.14 -5.98 -9.23
N VAL A 83 7.43 -4.94 -8.45
CA VAL A 83 6.69 -3.68 -8.46
C VAL A 83 6.95 -2.90 -9.75
N ALA A 84 8.22 -2.74 -10.15
CA ALA A 84 8.61 -2.02 -11.35
C ALA A 84 7.97 -2.59 -12.62
N LYS A 85 7.81 -3.92 -12.70
CA LYS A 85 7.16 -4.60 -13.83
C LYS A 85 5.64 -4.76 -13.67
N SER A 86 5.06 -4.31 -12.55
CA SER A 86 3.63 -4.46 -12.22
C SER A 86 3.01 -3.15 -11.71
N MET A 87 3.36 -2.02 -12.32
CA MET A 87 2.99 -0.67 -11.86
C MET A 87 1.49 -0.40 -11.70
N LYS A 88 0.63 -1.22 -12.32
CA LYS A 88 -0.84 -1.17 -12.11
C LYS A 88 -1.26 -1.38 -10.65
N ILE A 89 -0.44 -2.07 -9.85
CA ILE A 89 -0.68 -2.24 -8.42
C ILE A 89 -0.48 -0.89 -7.71
N CYS A 90 0.60 -0.19 -8.03
CA CYS A 90 0.85 1.15 -7.50
C CYS A 90 -0.26 2.13 -7.87
N ASP A 91 -0.76 2.09 -9.11
CA ASP A 91 -1.88 2.92 -9.55
C ASP A 91 -3.17 2.66 -8.76
N SER A 92 -3.47 1.39 -8.49
CA SER A 92 -4.66 1.00 -7.73
C SER A 92 -4.60 1.52 -6.29
N ILE A 93 -3.45 1.34 -5.64
CA ILE A 93 -3.22 1.82 -4.28
C ILE A 93 -3.23 3.36 -4.23
N LEU A 94 -2.55 4.04 -5.16
CA LEU A 94 -2.55 5.50 -5.26
C LEU A 94 -3.96 6.09 -5.37
N ALA A 95 -4.87 5.39 -6.07
CA ALA A 95 -6.25 5.85 -6.18
C ALA A 95 -6.91 5.98 -4.82
N THR A 96 -6.65 5.07 -3.89
CA THR A 96 -7.20 5.15 -2.52
C THR A 96 -6.32 5.97 -1.57
N LEU A 97 -5.00 6.00 -1.78
CA LEU A 97 -4.03 6.63 -0.88
C LEU A 97 -3.93 8.16 -1.04
N ASP A 98 -4.11 8.65 -2.27
CA ASP A 98 -3.98 10.07 -2.62
C ASP A 98 -5.22 10.60 -3.39
N PHE A 99 -6.30 9.82 -3.51
CA PHE A 99 -7.42 10.11 -4.42
C PHE A 99 -6.99 10.41 -5.86
N PHE A 100 -5.87 9.81 -6.29
CA PHE A 100 -5.38 10.00 -7.65
C PHE A 100 -6.29 9.23 -8.61
N PRO A 101 -7.09 9.88 -9.48
CA PRO A 101 -8.02 9.15 -10.33
C PRO A 101 -7.25 8.15 -11.19
N SER A 102 -7.74 6.91 -11.25
CA SER A 102 -7.13 5.88 -12.11
C SER A 102 -7.03 6.40 -13.55
N ALA A 103 -6.01 5.95 -14.28
CA ALA A 103 -5.77 6.38 -15.67
C ALA A 103 -7.04 6.28 -16.55
N LYS A 104 -7.92 5.31 -16.28
CA LYS A 104 -9.22 5.16 -16.97
C LYS A 104 -10.17 6.36 -16.78
N ARG A 105 -10.13 7.03 -15.62
CA ARG A 105 -10.98 8.20 -15.30
C ARG A 105 -10.36 9.52 -15.77
N LEU A 106 -9.04 9.60 -15.88
CA LEU A 106 -8.34 10.75 -16.47
C LEU A 106 -8.68 10.96 -17.95
N PHE A 107 -9.08 9.92 -18.67
CA PHE A 107 -9.56 10.04 -20.06
C PHE A 107 -11.00 10.59 -20.16
N THR A 108 -11.81 10.48 -19.10
CA THR A 108 -13.22 10.92 -19.10
C THR A 108 -13.41 12.31 -18.47
N GLU A 109 -12.56 12.71 -17.54
CA GLU A 109 -12.60 14.04 -16.92
C GLU A 109 -11.57 14.95 -17.58
N ARG A 110 -12.02 16.04 -18.23
CA ARG A 110 -11.11 17.08 -18.77
C ARG A 110 -10.15 17.52 -17.67
N ALA A 111 -8.85 17.34 -17.91
CA ALA A 111 -7.76 17.75 -17.04
C ALA A 111 -7.80 19.26 -16.74
N GLY A 112 -8.57 19.65 -15.73
CA GLY A 112 -8.41 20.92 -15.05
C GLY A 112 -7.22 20.83 -14.10
N LYS A 113 -6.42 21.90 -14.00
CA LYS A 113 -5.41 22.07 -12.94
C LYS A 113 -6.11 21.87 -11.59
N ARG A 114 -5.88 20.74 -10.93
CA ARG A 114 -6.32 20.56 -9.54
C ARG A 114 -5.33 21.29 -8.63
N ASP A 115 -5.88 22.09 -7.72
CA ASP A 115 -5.13 22.72 -6.64
C ASP A 115 -5.00 21.70 -5.52
N TRP A 116 -3.79 21.16 -5.30
CA TRP A 116 -3.47 20.23 -4.22
C TRP A 116 -3.79 20.78 -2.83
N ARG A 117 -4.02 22.10 -2.69
CA ARG A 117 -4.49 22.72 -1.44
C ARG A 117 -5.99 22.51 -1.18
N ASP A 118 -6.78 22.22 -2.21
CA ASP A 118 -8.20 21.83 -2.12
C ASP A 118 -8.38 20.30 -2.19
N GLU A 119 -7.29 19.54 -2.37
CA GLU A 119 -7.31 18.08 -2.48
C GLU A 119 -7.31 17.44 -1.09
N ARG A 120 -8.48 16.90 -0.76
CA ARG A 120 -8.83 16.26 0.50
C ARG A 120 -7.96 15.01 0.72
N ASP A 121 -6.98 15.06 1.62
CA ASP A 121 -6.11 13.93 1.94
C ASP A 121 -6.92 12.78 2.59
N PRO A 122 -7.01 11.58 1.98
CA PRO A 122 -7.76 10.46 2.55
C PRO A 122 -7.19 9.97 3.88
N LEU A 123 -5.96 10.34 4.26
CA LEU A 123 -5.44 10.05 5.60
C LEU A 123 -6.25 10.72 6.72
N VAL A 124 -6.93 11.83 6.42
CA VAL A 124 -7.86 12.48 7.36
C VAL A 124 -9.17 11.71 7.46
N LEU A 125 -9.67 11.18 6.33
CA LEU A 125 -10.90 10.38 6.29
C LEU A 125 -10.79 9.05 7.00
N PHE A 126 -9.63 8.41 6.85
CA PHE A 126 -9.34 7.17 7.56
C PHE A 126 -8.68 7.44 8.90
N ALA A 127 -8.51 8.68 9.37
CA ALA A 127 -7.73 8.97 10.59
C ALA A 127 -8.06 8.08 11.82
N PRO A 128 -9.33 7.74 12.13
CA PRO A 128 -9.67 6.81 13.21
C PRO A 128 -9.25 5.35 12.94
N HIS A 129 -9.10 4.97 11.67
CA HIS A 129 -8.66 3.65 11.18
C HIS A 129 -7.22 3.63 10.67
N ALA A 130 -6.57 4.80 10.62
CA ALA A 130 -5.26 5.01 10.01
C ALA A 130 -4.21 5.25 11.08
N SER A 131 -4.58 5.71 12.28
CA SER A 131 -3.68 5.71 13.44
C SER A 131 -3.28 4.32 13.87
N GLU A 132 -4.06 3.30 13.53
CA GLU A 132 -3.82 1.91 13.89
C GLU A 132 -3.33 1.17 12.64
N GLU A 133 -2.39 0.23 12.79
CA GLU A 133 -1.99 -0.72 11.74
C GLU A 133 -3.12 -1.74 11.44
N LEU A 134 -4.37 -1.29 11.42
CA LEU A 134 -5.52 -2.15 11.17
C LEU A 134 -5.80 -2.24 9.68
N PRO A 135 -5.96 -3.48 9.18
CA PRO A 135 -6.52 -3.70 7.87
C PRO A 135 -7.91 -3.06 7.75
N VAL A 136 -8.18 -2.44 6.61
CA VAL A 136 -9.51 -1.99 6.18
C VAL A 136 -9.93 -2.89 5.02
N PRO A 137 -10.58 -4.04 5.28
CA PRO A 137 -10.81 -5.07 4.27
C PRO A 137 -11.45 -4.57 2.99
N ALA A 138 -12.37 -3.60 3.09
CA ALA A 138 -13.10 -3.05 1.96
C ALA A 138 -12.25 -2.33 0.90
N ILE A 139 -11.05 -1.85 1.27
CA ILE A 139 -10.16 -1.08 0.40
C ILE A 139 -8.74 -1.65 0.32
N ASP A 140 -8.39 -2.55 1.24
CA ASP A 140 -7.04 -3.09 1.30
C ASP A 140 -6.77 -4.11 0.22
N GLU A 141 -5.61 -3.95 -0.40
CA GLU A 141 -5.08 -4.85 -1.39
C GLU A 141 -3.91 -5.64 -0.81
N TYR A 142 -3.74 -6.85 -1.32
CA TYR A 142 -2.77 -7.81 -0.83
C TYR A 142 -1.93 -8.36 -1.96
N ILE A 143 -0.67 -8.64 -1.69
CA ILE A 143 0.14 -9.52 -2.52
C ILE A 143 0.36 -10.82 -1.77
N ASP A 144 -0.09 -11.92 -2.38
CA ASP A 144 0.14 -13.26 -1.89
C ASP A 144 1.40 -13.82 -2.56
N VAL A 145 2.40 -14.17 -1.75
CA VAL A 145 3.61 -14.88 -2.16
C VAL A 145 3.42 -16.36 -1.84
N ILE A 146 3.32 -17.16 -2.89
CA ILE A 146 3.00 -18.60 -2.81
C ILE A 146 4.25 -19.41 -3.14
N ASP A 147 4.55 -20.38 -2.27
CA ASP A 147 5.76 -21.22 -2.33
C ASP A 147 7.05 -20.38 -2.49
N GLY A 148 7.09 -19.17 -1.91
CA GLY A 148 8.23 -18.25 -1.96
C GLY A 148 8.54 -17.62 -3.33
N ARG A 149 7.72 -17.86 -4.35
CA ARG A 149 8.06 -17.48 -5.73
C ARG A 149 6.91 -16.99 -6.59
N ARG A 150 5.69 -17.48 -6.39
CA ARG A 150 4.55 -17.07 -7.24
C ARG A 150 3.89 -15.85 -6.64
N ILE A 151 3.65 -14.84 -7.46
CA ILE A 151 3.10 -13.56 -7.03
C ILE A 151 1.66 -13.43 -7.52
N VAL A 152 0.73 -13.29 -6.60
CA VAL A 152 -0.69 -13.09 -6.87
C VAL A 152 -1.14 -11.80 -6.20
N TRP A 153 -1.77 -10.92 -6.96
CA TRP A 153 -2.37 -9.70 -6.44
C TRP A 153 -3.84 -9.96 -6.11
N ARG A 154 -4.21 -9.73 -4.86
CA ARG A 154 -5.60 -9.71 -4.40
C ARG A 154 -6.05 -8.28 -4.20
N LYS A 155 -7.20 -7.94 -4.76
CA LYS A 155 -7.84 -6.65 -4.56
C LYS A 155 -9.34 -6.79 -4.32
N PRO A 156 -9.98 -5.84 -3.61
CA PRO A 156 -11.43 -5.82 -3.46
C PRO A 156 -12.13 -5.86 -4.82
N ARG A 157 -13.21 -6.65 -4.93
CA ARG A 157 -14.03 -6.69 -6.15
C ARG A 157 -14.80 -5.39 -6.35
N ARG A 158 -15.25 -4.79 -5.25
CA ARG A 158 -15.92 -3.48 -5.23
C ARG A 158 -14.89 -2.38 -5.52
N ASP A 159 -15.31 -1.30 -6.17
CA ASP A 159 -14.42 -0.17 -6.47
C ASP A 159 -14.08 0.56 -5.16
N ALA A 160 -12.86 0.33 -4.66
CA ALA A 160 -12.35 0.93 -3.42
C ALA A 160 -12.25 2.47 -3.52
N TYR A 161 -12.02 3.00 -4.73
CA TYR A 161 -11.99 4.45 -4.96
C TYR A 161 -13.38 5.07 -4.79
N GLU A 162 -14.42 4.44 -5.36
CA GLU A 162 -15.80 4.93 -5.21
C GLU A 162 -16.24 4.94 -3.76
N LEU A 163 -15.94 3.87 -3.02
CA LEU A 163 -16.22 3.79 -1.59
C LEU A 163 -15.52 4.90 -0.80
N ALA A 164 -14.26 5.17 -1.11
CA ALA A 164 -13.50 6.24 -0.46
C ALA A 164 -14.06 7.63 -0.81
N CYS A 165 -14.47 7.88 -2.06
CA CYS A 165 -15.13 9.13 -2.45
C CYS A 165 -16.49 9.31 -1.78
N GLU A 166 -17.27 8.24 -1.64
CA GLU A 166 -18.58 8.25 -1.01
C GLU A 166 -18.45 8.58 0.49
N LEU A 167 -17.52 7.92 1.18
CA LEU A 167 -17.16 8.21 2.57
C LEU A 167 -16.75 9.67 2.75
N HIS A 168 -15.89 10.18 1.86
CA HIS A 168 -15.45 11.58 1.87
C HIS A 168 -16.64 12.52 1.81
N ARG A 169 -17.51 12.32 0.82
CA ARG A 169 -18.69 13.16 0.57
C ARG A 169 -19.60 13.21 1.81
N LEU A 170 -19.87 12.07 2.44
CA LEU A 170 -20.74 11.99 3.61
C LEU A 170 -20.09 12.60 4.86
N SER A 171 -18.80 12.39 5.07
CA SER A 171 -18.06 13.01 6.18
C SER A 171 -18.12 14.53 6.09
N ASP A 172 -17.84 15.11 4.92
CA ASP A 172 -17.94 16.56 4.68
C ASP A 172 -19.36 17.09 4.90
N ALA A 173 -20.37 16.39 4.37
CA ALA A 173 -21.76 16.80 4.52
C ALA A 173 -22.20 16.79 5.99
N THR A 174 -21.80 15.75 6.73
CA THR A 174 -22.10 15.60 8.16
C THR A 174 -21.45 16.71 8.98
N MET A 175 -20.20 17.07 8.68
CA MET A 175 -19.50 18.17 9.38
C MET A 175 -20.17 19.54 9.15
N ARG A 176 -20.82 19.75 8.00
CA ARG A 176 -21.48 21.03 7.65
C ARG A 176 -22.91 21.14 8.17
N GLN A 177 -23.69 20.08 8.07
CA GLN A 177 -25.14 20.10 8.29
C GLN A 177 -25.57 19.28 9.53
N ASN A 178 -24.79 18.26 9.88
CA ASN A 178 -24.96 17.40 11.06
C ASN A 178 -26.40 16.91 11.30
N THR A 179 -27.08 16.43 10.26
CA THR A 179 -28.45 15.89 10.37
C THR A 179 -28.44 14.39 10.72
N PRO A 180 -29.49 13.86 11.37
CA PRO A 180 -29.59 12.43 11.69
C PRO A 180 -29.51 11.52 10.46
N GLU A 181 -30.05 11.94 9.32
CA GLU A 181 -30.04 11.17 8.08
C GLU A 181 -28.61 11.02 7.53
N LEU A 182 -27.84 12.11 7.50
CA LEU A 182 -26.44 12.09 7.08
C LEU A 182 -25.57 11.27 8.04
N GLN A 183 -25.85 11.34 9.34
CA GLN A 183 -25.17 10.49 10.33
C GLN A 183 -25.46 9.00 10.09
N GLN A 184 -26.72 8.64 9.79
CA GLN A 184 -27.08 7.25 9.47
C GLN A 184 -26.41 6.77 8.19
N GLU A 185 -26.39 7.59 7.14
CA GLU A 185 -25.67 7.26 5.89
C GLU A 185 -24.17 7.08 6.13
N LEU A 186 -23.55 7.97 6.92
CA LEU A 186 -22.14 7.89 7.26
C LEU A 186 -21.83 6.61 8.05
N LEU A 187 -22.65 6.28 9.04
CA LEU A 187 -22.52 5.04 9.82
C LEU A 187 -22.69 3.80 8.95
N ALA A 188 -23.61 3.82 7.98
CA ALA A 188 -23.80 2.72 7.04
C ALA A 188 -22.54 2.49 6.18
N ILE A 189 -21.90 3.55 5.68
CA ILE A 189 -20.63 3.42 4.95
C ILE A 189 -19.49 2.94 5.85
N LEU A 190 -19.38 3.47 7.07
CA LEU A 190 -18.37 3.01 8.03
C LEU A 190 -18.56 1.52 8.38
N GLY A 191 -19.80 1.04 8.44
CA GLY A 191 -20.12 -0.38 8.57
C GLY A 191 -19.56 -1.21 7.40
N ARG A 192 -19.74 -0.74 6.16
CA ARG A 192 -19.22 -1.40 4.94
C ARG A 192 -17.70 -1.51 4.93
N LEU A 193 -16.97 -0.59 5.57
CA LEU A 193 -15.50 -0.68 5.67
C LEU A 193 -15.02 -1.89 6.47
N ARG A 194 -15.84 -2.36 7.42
CA ARG A 194 -15.55 -3.49 8.32
C ARG A 194 -16.05 -4.84 7.78
N GLU A 195 -16.90 -4.82 6.75
CA GLU A 195 -17.37 -6.05 6.12
C GLU A 195 -16.20 -6.83 5.51
N PRO A 196 -16.18 -8.17 5.60
CA PRO A 196 -15.23 -8.98 4.86
C PRO A 196 -15.34 -8.67 3.36
N ALA A 197 -14.26 -8.19 2.75
CA ALA A 197 -14.29 -7.89 1.33
C ALA A 197 -14.18 -9.16 0.50
N ASP A 198 -15.07 -9.27 -0.50
CA ASP A 198 -14.90 -10.19 -1.61
C ASP A 198 -13.71 -9.72 -2.45
N HIS A 199 -12.64 -10.51 -2.45
CA HIS A 199 -11.43 -10.20 -3.20
C HIS A 199 -11.39 -10.97 -4.50
N THR A 200 -10.95 -10.28 -5.56
CA THR A 200 -10.51 -10.94 -6.80
C THR A 200 -9.01 -11.16 -6.73
N ALA A 201 -8.55 -12.29 -7.27
CA ALA A 201 -7.14 -12.63 -7.34
C ALA A 201 -6.65 -12.62 -8.80
N GLU A 202 -5.54 -11.97 -9.05
CA GLU A 202 -4.88 -11.87 -10.35
C GLU A 202 -3.45 -12.42 -10.25
N TRP A 203 -3.13 -13.45 -11.03
CA TRP A 203 -1.75 -13.93 -11.12
C TRP A 203 -0.89 -12.92 -11.87
N ILE A 204 0.17 -12.43 -11.22
CA ILE A 204 1.04 -11.36 -11.73
C ILE A 204 2.32 -11.91 -12.33
N GLY A 205 2.90 -12.97 -11.75
CA GLY A 205 4.11 -13.58 -12.28
C GLY A 205 4.83 -14.52 -11.32
N ILE A 206 6.11 -14.75 -11.58
CA ILE A 206 6.99 -15.63 -10.79
C ILE A 206 8.33 -14.92 -10.57
N VAL A 207 8.84 -14.99 -9.34
CA VAL A 207 10.21 -14.61 -8.96
C VAL A 207 11.09 -15.86 -9.02
N ASP A 208 12.26 -15.75 -9.64
CA ASP A 208 13.32 -16.76 -9.58
C ASP A 208 14.70 -16.08 -9.50
N ASP A 209 15.77 -16.87 -9.58
CA ASP A 209 17.16 -16.40 -9.47
C ASP A 209 17.53 -15.36 -10.53
N ARG A 210 16.76 -15.23 -11.62
CA ARG A 210 16.98 -14.24 -12.69
C ARG A 210 16.14 -12.98 -12.50
N GLY A 211 15.38 -12.88 -11.42
CA GLY A 211 14.49 -11.77 -11.10
C GLY A 211 13.02 -12.11 -11.35
N PHE A 212 12.20 -11.07 -11.47
CA PHE A 212 10.77 -11.21 -11.67
C PHE A 212 10.42 -11.40 -13.15
N ARG A 213 9.66 -12.47 -13.43
CA ARG A 213 9.06 -12.75 -14.74
C ARG A 213 7.56 -12.46 -14.66
N PRO A 214 7.08 -11.39 -15.30
CA PRO A 214 5.66 -11.08 -15.35
C PRO A 214 4.93 -12.17 -16.14
N ARG A 215 3.66 -12.36 -15.82
CA ARG A 215 2.76 -13.21 -16.58
C ARG A 215 2.76 -12.75 -18.05
N PRO A 216 2.96 -13.66 -19.03
CA PRO A 216 2.87 -13.29 -20.44
C PRO A 216 1.46 -12.79 -20.79
N ASP A 217 1.38 -11.68 -21.51
CA ASP A 217 0.12 -11.09 -21.98
C ASP A 217 -0.55 -12.01 -23.01
N ARG A 218 -1.51 -12.81 -22.55
CA ARG A 218 -2.67 -13.40 -23.25
C ARG A 218 -2.55 -14.00 -24.67
N PHE A 219 -1.37 -14.32 -25.21
CA PHE A 219 -1.23 -15.07 -26.47
C PHE A 219 -0.12 -16.14 -26.49
N ALA A 220 0.39 -16.56 -25.33
CA ALA A 220 1.24 -17.75 -25.24
C ALA A 220 0.40 -18.93 -24.73
N ASP A 221 -0.32 -19.57 -25.65
CA ASP A 221 -0.65 -20.98 -25.50
C ASP A 221 0.63 -21.75 -25.12
N PHE A 222 0.48 -22.72 -24.21
CA PHE A 222 1.53 -23.60 -23.70
C PHE A 222 2.59 -22.98 -22.78
N THR A 223 2.39 -23.17 -21.48
CA THR A 223 3.50 -23.64 -20.63
C THR A 223 3.43 -25.17 -20.52
N PRO A 224 4.27 -25.92 -21.25
CA PRO A 224 4.28 -27.38 -21.23
C PRO A 224 5.02 -27.88 -19.98
N PHE A 225 4.46 -27.71 -18.79
CA PHE A 225 4.80 -28.53 -17.61
C PHE A 225 3.63 -28.73 -16.64
N LEU A 226 2.43 -28.25 -16.96
CA LEU A 226 1.20 -28.48 -16.19
C LEU A 226 0.50 -29.81 -16.55
N ARG A 227 1.27 -30.91 -16.65
CA ARG A 227 0.69 -32.27 -16.59
C ARG A 227 0.83 -32.83 -15.18
N ARG A 228 0.00 -32.31 -14.28
CA ARG A 228 -0.76 -33.11 -13.30
C ARG A 228 -1.75 -32.20 -12.58
N GLY A 229 -2.99 -32.25 -13.09
CA GLY A 229 -4.20 -32.07 -12.31
C GLY A 229 -4.68 -30.63 -12.12
N VAL A 230 -5.81 -30.36 -12.79
CA VAL A 230 -6.80 -29.30 -12.52
C VAL A 230 -6.60 -28.00 -13.30
N GLU A 231 -7.54 -27.81 -14.23
CA GLU A 231 -7.71 -26.68 -15.13
C GLU A 231 -7.87 -25.37 -14.34
N LEU A 232 -6.96 -24.41 -14.55
CA LEU A 232 -7.00 -23.06 -13.97
C LEU A 232 -7.96 -22.15 -14.75
N SER A 233 -9.21 -22.61 -14.90
CA SER A 233 -10.34 -21.81 -15.37
C SER A 233 -11.47 -21.95 -14.35
N GLY A 234 -11.35 -21.20 -13.25
CA GLY A 234 -12.31 -21.23 -12.14
C GLY A 234 -11.60 -21.47 -10.81
N ASP A 235 -11.78 -20.55 -9.86
CA ASP A 235 -11.35 -20.63 -8.47
C ASP A 235 -9.85 -20.61 -8.16
N ALA A 236 -9.30 -19.40 -8.03
CA ALA A 236 -8.12 -19.12 -7.20
C ALA A 236 -8.28 -19.64 -5.75
N SER A 237 -9.51 -19.82 -5.28
CA SER A 237 -9.84 -20.44 -3.99
C SER A 237 -9.36 -21.89 -3.89
N ARG A 238 -9.57 -22.72 -4.93
CA ARG A 238 -9.12 -24.14 -4.95
C ARG A 238 -7.60 -24.28 -5.09
N PHE A 239 -6.93 -23.34 -5.75
CA PHE A 239 -5.47 -23.35 -5.87
C PHE A 239 -4.77 -23.12 -4.52
N THR A 240 -5.42 -22.38 -3.61
CA THR A 240 -4.87 -22.08 -2.29
C THR A 240 -4.71 -23.34 -1.42
N GLU A 241 -5.59 -24.33 -1.58
CA GLU A 241 -5.58 -25.58 -0.80
C GLU A 241 -4.42 -26.53 -1.16
N ALA A 242 -3.80 -26.35 -2.33
CA ALA A 242 -2.71 -27.21 -2.82
C ALA A 242 -1.30 -26.65 -2.55
N CYS A 243 -1.19 -25.44 -1.98
CA CYS A 243 0.09 -24.76 -1.78
C CYS A 243 0.70 -25.10 -0.42
N ARG A 244 2.02 -25.30 -0.36
CA ARG A 244 2.70 -25.63 0.91
C ARG A 244 2.83 -24.42 1.81
N THR A 245 3.08 -23.26 1.22
CA THR A 245 3.18 -21.99 1.95
C THR A 245 2.52 -20.85 1.17
N ARG A 246 1.82 -19.99 1.90
CA ARG A 246 1.25 -18.73 1.41
C ARG A 246 1.49 -17.66 2.45
N ILE A 247 2.16 -16.59 2.04
CA ILE A 247 2.35 -15.38 2.85
C ILE A 247 1.55 -14.26 2.18
N SER A 248 0.66 -13.63 2.92
CA SER A 248 -0.18 -12.53 2.44
C SER A 248 0.33 -11.21 3.00
N VAL A 249 0.80 -10.32 2.13
CA VAL A 249 1.29 -8.98 2.51
C VAL A 249 0.23 -7.95 2.17
N ASN A 250 -0.25 -7.19 3.17
CA ASN A 250 -1.18 -6.08 2.97
C ASN A 250 -0.42 -4.85 2.44
N VAL A 251 -0.51 -4.62 1.14
CA VAL A 251 0.27 -3.60 0.43
C VAL A 251 -0.37 -2.21 0.52
N SER A 252 -1.70 -2.13 0.64
CA SER A 252 -2.39 -0.88 0.92
C SER A 252 -2.02 -0.35 2.31
N LEU A 253 -1.98 -1.23 3.31
CA LEU A 253 -1.57 -0.86 4.67
C LEU A 253 -0.11 -0.40 4.71
N ALA A 254 0.81 -1.11 4.04
CA ALA A 254 2.22 -0.69 3.97
C ALA A 254 2.36 0.74 3.39
N ALA A 255 1.67 1.04 2.29
CA ALA A 255 1.69 2.36 1.68
C ALA A 255 1.07 3.44 2.59
N ARG A 256 -0.04 3.14 3.26
CA ARG A 256 -0.68 4.03 4.25
C ARG A 256 0.26 4.32 5.41
N SER A 257 0.87 3.29 6.01
CA SER A 257 1.81 3.44 7.12
C SER A 257 3.03 4.27 6.73
N MET A 258 3.62 4.02 5.56
CA MET A 258 4.75 4.81 5.06
C MET A 258 4.36 6.29 4.89
N LYS A 259 3.24 6.58 4.21
CA LYS A 259 2.77 7.97 4.01
C LYS A 259 2.56 8.67 5.35
N ARG A 260 1.92 8.01 6.32
CA ARG A 260 1.69 8.58 7.65
C ARG A 260 2.98 8.95 8.38
N ARG A 261 3.96 8.05 8.38
CA ARG A 261 5.27 8.32 9.01
C ARG A 261 5.98 9.50 8.33
N LEU A 262 5.94 9.57 6.99
CA LEU A 262 6.46 10.74 6.26
C LEU A 262 5.78 12.05 6.64
N LEU A 263 4.49 12.02 6.95
CA LEU A 263 3.73 13.19 7.39
C LEU A 263 3.89 13.49 8.90
N GLY A 264 4.78 12.77 9.59
CA GLY A 264 4.97 12.91 11.04
C GLY A 264 3.77 12.44 11.88
N LEU A 265 2.88 11.65 11.29
CA LEU A 265 1.70 11.11 11.97
C LEU A 265 2.04 9.76 12.64
N PRO A 266 1.47 9.48 13.82
CA PRO A 266 1.70 8.21 14.49
C PRO A 266 1.09 7.05 13.69
N VAL A 267 1.79 5.92 13.72
CA VAL A 267 1.35 4.61 13.26
C VAL A 267 1.49 3.68 14.45
N ASN A 268 0.37 3.33 15.08
CA ASN A 268 0.34 2.49 16.27
C ASN A 268 0.09 1.04 15.84
N ASP A 269 0.95 0.12 16.27
CA ASP A 269 0.61 -1.31 16.25
C ASP A 269 -0.34 -1.59 17.44
N PRO A 270 -1.60 -1.98 17.19
CA PRO A 270 -2.54 -2.33 18.26
C PRO A 270 -2.08 -3.54 19.10
N LEU A 271 -1.17 -4.38 18.58
CA LEU A 271 -0.61 -5.52 19.30
C LEU A 271 0.54 -5.13 20.24
N GLU A 272 1.28 -4.04 19.94
CA GLU A 272 2.33 -3.52 20.82
C GLU A 272 1.76 -2.77 22.04
N LEU A 273 0.55 -2.20 21.92
CA LEU A 273 -0.15 -1.56 23.04
C LEU A 273 -0.55 -2.52 24.18
N SER A 274 -0.45 -3.84 23.94
CA SER A 274 -0.76 -4.88 24.93
C SER A 274 0.47 -5.39 25.70
N ALA A 275 1.69 -4.94 25.37
CA ALA A 275 2.86 -5.25 26.18
C ALA A 275 2.88 -4.33 27.41
N PRO A 276 2.76 -4.85 28.65
CA PRO A 276 2.95 -4.02 29.82
C PRO A 276 4.38 -3.47 29.76
N ARG A 277 4.51 -2.14 29.70
CA ARG A 277 5.77 -1.45 29.98
C ARG A 277 6.25 -1.94 31.33
N GLN A 278 7.23 -2.84 31.34
CA GLN A 278 7.96 -3.17 32.55
C GLN A 278 8.54 -1.85 33.04
N ARG A 279 7.96 -1.31 34.12
CA ARG A 279 8.60 -0.27 34.91
C ARG A 279 9.86 -0.91 35.46
N SER A 280 10.98 -0.60 34.84
CA SER A 280 12.30 -0.79 35.43
C SER A 280 12.26 -0.25 36.86
N GLU A 281 12.53 -1.15 37.80
CA GLU A 281 12.63 -0.91 39.23
C GLU A 281 13.54 0.28 39.50
N GLU A 282 13.04 1.26 40.26
CA GLU A 282 13.88 2.29 40.86
C GLU A 282 14.83 1.63 41.88
N PRO A 283 16.13 1.95 41.89
CA PRO A 283 17.03 1.45 42.90
C PRO A 283 16.72 2.12 44.25
N MET A 284 16.42 1.29 45.25
CA MET A 284 16.25 1.70 46.65
C MET A 284 17.50 2.44 47.16
N PRO A 285 17.35 3.51 47.96
CA PRO A 285 18.48 4.16 48.60
C PRO A 285 18.98 3.29 49.77
N CYS A 286 20.25 2.91 49.73
CA CYS A 286 20.93 2.32 50.90
C CYS A 286 21.03 3.37 52.01
N THR A 287 20.46 3.05 53.18
CA THR A 287 20.77 3.68 54.47
C THR A 287 22.03 3.09 55.07
#